data_AF-K2BBQ0-F1
#
_entry.id   AF-K2BBQ0-F1
#
_cell.length_a   1.000
_cell.length_b   1.000
_cell.length_c   1.000
_cell.angle_alpha   90.00
_cell.angle_beta   90.00
_cell.angle_gamma   90.00
#
_symmetry.space_group_name_H-M   'P 1'
#
loop_
_entity.id
_entity.type
_entity.pdbx_description
1 polymer ?
#
loop_
_entity_poly.entity_id
_entity_poly.type
_entity_poly.pdbx_seq_one_letter_code
_entity_poly.pdbx_strand_id
1 'polypeptide(L)'
;WNMPVDDNGFLLLKTADKRIAHLHASCTEWKNTFSFELYGKNGKIDINGLGGSYGVERITFYKMAAEMGPPETFIWEYPMADDSWEYEFNQFIDDIQKKREASVGLKDAQAALKIVEEIYRISQI
;
A
#
# COMPACT_ATOMS: atom_id res chain seq x y z
N TRP A 1 -20.48 -1.06 -16.13
CA TRP A 1 -20.40 0.31 -16.69
C TRP A 1 -19.95 0.20 -18.14
N ASN A 2 -20.50 0.98 -19.08
CA ASN A 2 -20.05 0.93 -20.48
C ASN A 2 -19.11 2.11 -20.75
N MET A 3 -17.91 2.06 -20.19
CA MET A 3 -16.86 3.06 -20.36
C MET A 3 -15.56 2.34 -20.76
N PRO A 4 -14.70 2.95 -21.60
CA PRO A 4 -13.44 2.35 -22.05
C PRO A 4 -12.35 2.52 -20.99
N VAL A 5 -12.55 1.92 -19.81
CA VAL A 5 -11.61 1.96 -18.68
C VAL A 5 -11.35 0.55 -18.18
N ASP A 6 -10.21 0.34 -17.53
CA ASP A 6 -9.86 -0.96 -16.96
C ASP A 6 -10.65 -1.25 -15.69
N ASP A 7 -11.20 -2.46 -15.62
CA ASP A 7 -11.88 -2.97 -14.43
C ASP A 7 -10.90 -3.59 -13.41
N ASN A 8 -9.75 -4.09 -13.90
CA ASN A 8 -8.73 -4.78 -13.13
C ASN A 8 -7.32 -4.48 -13.66
N GLY A 9 -6.35 -4.34 -12.77
CA GLY A 9 -4.92 -4.22 -13.11
C GLY A 9 -4.08 -5.19 -12.28
N PHE A 10 -3.23 -5.96 -12.95
CA PHE A 10 -2.29 -6.89 -12.33
C PHE A 10 -0.85 -6.51 -12.69
N LEU A 11 -0.01 -6.31 -11.69
CA LEU A 11 1.35 -5.82 -11.87
C LEU A 11 2.32 -6.77 -11.18
N LEU A 12 3.38 -7.14 -11.89
CA LEU A 12 4.55 -7.80 -11.31
C LEU A 12 5.77 -6.89 -11.48
N LEU A 13 6.18 -6.25 -10.41
CA LEU A 13 7.26 -5.26 -10.40
C LEU A 13 8.52 -5.85 -9.78
N LYS A 14 9.69 -5.40 -10.25
CA LYS A 14 10.99 -5.82 -9.74
C LYS A 14 11.92 -4.62 -9.58
N THR A 15 12.50 -4.48 -8.40
CA THR A 15 13.51 -3.45 -8.13
C THR A 15 14.88 -3.87 -8.68
N ALA A 16 15.81 -2.90 -8.80
CA ALA A 16 17.19 -3.18 -9.23
C ALA A 16 17.92 -4.16 -8.31
N ASP A 17 17.60 -4.15 -7.00
CA ASP A 17 18.10 -5.09 -6.00
C ASP A 17 17.25 -6.36 -5.86
N LYS A 18 16.45 -6.67 -6.88
CA LYS A 18 15.71 -7.93 -7.07
C LYS A 18 14.62 -8.22 -6.05
N ARG A 19 14.08 -7.20 -5.36
CA ARG A 19 12.82 -7.33 -4.61
C ARG A 19 11.65 -7.37 -5.59
N ILE A 20 10.64 -8.15 -5.27
CA ILE A 20 9.46 -8.36 -6.12
C ILE A 20 8.23 -7.80 -5.40
N ALA A 21 7.39 -7.08 -6.15
CA ALA A 21 6.07 -6.68 -5.69
C ALA A 21 5.02 -7.21 -6.68
N HIS A 22 3.95 -7.81 -6.14
CA HIS A 22 2.77 -8.20 -6.88
C HIS A 22 1.62 -7.30 -6.41
N LEU A 23 1.02 -6.54 -7.34
CA LEU A 23 -0.06 -5.62 -7.04
C LEU A 23 -1.28 -5.98 -7.88
N HIS A 24 -2.45 -5.97 -7.25
CA HIS A 24 -3.75 -6.14 -7.91
C HIS A 24 -4.67 -5.01 -7.46
N ALA A 25 -5.24 -4.29 -8.42
CA ALA A 25 -6.28 -3.32 -8.19
C ALA A 25 -7.53 -3.75 -8.97
N SER A 26 -8.70 -3.70 -8.34
CA SER A 26 -9.96 -4.14 -8.93
C SER A 26 -11.11 -3.22 -8.58
N CYS A 27 -11.95 -2.93 -9.56
CA CYS A 27 -13.27 -2.30 -9.37
C CYS A 27 -14.42 -3.30 -9.48
N THR A 28 -14.12 -4.61 -9.63
CA THR A 28 -15.13 -5.67 -9.81
C THR A 28 -15.34 -6.54 -8.59
N GLU A 29 -14.54 -6.36 -7.54
CA GLU A 29 -14.72 -7.08 -6.28
C GLU A 29 -16.02 -6.66 -5.57
N TRP A 30 -16.83 -7.64 -5.15
CA TRP A 30 -18.08 -7.38 -4.42
C TRP A 30 -17.85 -6.91 -2.98
N LYS A 31 -16.64 -7.14 -2.44
CA LYS A 31 -16.24 -6.74 -1.10
C LYS A 31 -15.02 -5.83 -1.19
N ASN A 32 -15.16 -4.63 -0.64
CA ASN A 32 -14.04 -3.71 -0.47
C ASN A 32 -12.96 -4.38 0.38
N THR A 33 -11.79 -4.54 -0.22
CA THR A 33 -10.66 -5.24 0.39
C THR A 33 -9.42 -4.40 0.20
N PHE A 34 -8.72 -4.17 1.31
CA PHE A 34 -7.36 -3.67 1.32
C PHE A 34 -6.52 -4.71 2.03
N SER A 35 -5.50 -5.22 1.34
CA SER A 35 -4.58 -6.21 1.85
C SER A 35 -3.19 -5.89 1.32
N PHE A 36 -2.23 -5.78 2.23
CA PHE A 36 -0.86 -5.42 1.90
C PHE A 36 0.11 -6.22 2.76
N GLU A 37 0.94 -7.02 2.10
CA GLU A 37 1.87 -7.92 2.77
C GLU A 37 3.32 -7.55 2.45
N LEU A 38 4.16 -7.47 3.49
CA LEU A 38 5.60 -7.30 3.35
C LEU A 38 6.32 -8.52 3.94
N TYR A 39 7.16 -9.14 3.12
CA TYR A 39 7.95 -10.30 3.51
C TYR A 39 9.41 -9.90 3.71
N GLY A 40 9.92 -10.14 4.91
CA GLY A 40 11.31 -9.93 5.28
C GLY A 40 12.02 -11.24 5.60
N LYS A 41 13.34 -11.16 5.80
CA LYS A 41 14.17 -12.31 6.19
C LYS A 41 13.78 -12.90 7.55
N ASN A 42 13.24 -12.07 8.44
CA ASN A 42 13.02 -12.41 9.85
C ASN A 42 11.55 -12.32 10.28
N GLY A 43 10.64 -12.18 9.31
CA GLY A 43 9.22 -12.06 9.61
C GLY A 43 8.42 -11.50 8.45
N LYS A 44 7.11 -11.41 8.67
CA LYS A 44 6.11 -10.88 7.74
C LYS A 44 5.29 -9.81 8.43
N ILE A 45 5.00 -8.73 7.73
CA ILE A 45 3.98 -7.76 8.11
C ILE A 45 2.79 -7.97 7.18
N ASP A 46 1.60 -8.02 7.76
CA ASP A 46 0.33 -8.17 7.07
C ASP A 46 -0.60 -7.04 7.51
N ILE A 47 -0.98 -6.18 6.57
CA ILE A 47 -1.83 -5.00 6.80
C ILE A 47 -3.16 -5.26 6.09
N ASN A 48 -4.25 -5.18 6.84
CA ASN A 48 -5.60 -5.37 6.29
C ASN A 48 -6.53 -4.26 6.73
N GLY A 49 -7.47 -3.91 5.86
CA GLY A 49 -8.49 -2.89 6.12
C GLY A 49 -7.93 -1.46 6.08
N LEU A 50 -8.85 -0.50 5.97
CA LEU A 50 -8.59 0.95 5.97
C LEU A 50 -9.65 1.71 6.79
N GLY A 51 -10.39 1.00 7.65
CA GLY A 51 -11.61 1.52 8.26
C GLY A 51 -12.83 1.47 7.33
N GLY A 52 -13.98 1.89 7.86
CA GLY A 52 -15.24 1.98 7.11
C GLY A 52 -15.65 0.68 6.42
N SER A 53 -15.91 0.74 5.11
CA SER A 53 -16.33 -0.41 4.31
C SER A 53 -15.21 -1.42 4.01
N TYR A 54 -13.95 -1.06 4.27
CA TYR A 54 -12.79 -1.95 4.13
C TYR A 54 -12.53 -2.80 5.39
N GLY A 55 -13.28 -2.56 6.47
CA GLY A 55 -13.11 -3.23 7.77
C GLY A 55 -12.09 -2.53 8.67
N VAL A 56 -11.96 -3.01 9.91
CA VAL A 56 -11.01 -2.46 10.90
C VAL A 56 -9.58 -2.52 10.33
N GLU A 57 -8.89 -1.40 10.36
CA GLU A 57 -7.47 -1.36 10.02
C GLU A 57 -6.67 -2.16 11.05
N ARG A 58 -5.89 -3.12 10.57
CA ARG A 58 -5.10 -4.02 11.40
C ARG A 58 -3.72 -4.22 10.80
N ILE A 59 -2.70 -4.09 11.64
CA ILE A 59 -1.34 -4.51 11.35
C ILE A 59 -1.05 -5.79 12.15
N THR A 60 -0.66 -6.85 11.46
CA THR A 60 -0.18 -8.09 12.08
C THR A 60 1.29 -8.29 11.76
N PHE A 61 2.13 -8.42 12.78
CA PHE A 61 3.52 -8.78 12.64
C PHE A 61 3.76 -10.21 13.07
N TYR A 62 4.19 -11.04 12.13
CA TYR A 62 4.61 -12.41 12.35
C TYR A 62 6.13 -12.47 12.43
N LYS A 63 6.65 -12.70 13.63
CA LYS A 63 8.10 -12.80 13.87
C LYS A 63 8.55 -14.24 13.65
N MET A 64 9.53 -14.42 12.77
CA MET A 64 10.06 -15.74 12.44
C MET A 64 10.75 -16.35 13.67
N ALA A 65 10.33 -17.54 14.07
CA ALA A 65 10.98 -18.34 15.10
C ALA A 65 12.10 -19.20 14.48
N ALA A 66 13.10 -19.57 15.30
CA ALA A 66 14.16 -20.47 14.87
C ALA A 66 13.69 -21.93 14.74
N GLU A 67 12.66 -22.30 15.50
CA GLU A 67 12.08 -23.63 15.52
C GLU A 67 10.79 -23.69 14.68
N MET A 68 10.45 -24.89 14.21
CA MET A 68 9.19 -25.14 13.51
C MET A 68 8.00 -24.95 14.45
N GLY A 69 7.02 -24.17 14.03
CA GLY A 69 5.82 -23.88 14.81
C GLY A 69 5.13 -22.60 14.35
N PRO A 70 3.98 -22.25 14.95
CA PRO A 70 3.35 -20.97 14.69
C PRO A 70 4.29 -19.83 15.12
N PRO A 71 4.48 -18.79 14.29
CA PRO A 71 5.34 -17.67 14.65
C PRO A 71 4.75 -16.86 15.80
N GLU A 72 5.62 -16.24 16.59
CA GLU A 72 5.21 -15.22 17.56
C GLU A 72 4.50 -14.09 16.80
N THR A 73 3.27 -13.77 17.21
CA THR A 73 2.36 -12.89 16.46
C THR A 73 1.96 -11.69 17.31
N PHE A 74 2.12 -10.50 16.75
CA PHE A 74 1.71 -9.24 17.37
C PHE A 74 0.65 -8.59 16.49
N ILE A 75 -0.41 -8.09 17.11
CA ILE A 75 -1.55 -7.49 16.40
C ILE A 75 -1.80 -6.10 16.99
N TRP A 76 -1.91 -5.12 16.10
CA TRP A 76 -2.39 -3.78 16.42
C TRP A 76 -3.63 -3.49 15.58
N GLU A 77 -4.69 -3.04 16.23
CA GLU A 77 -5.93 -2.65 15.58
C GLU A 77 -6.17 -1.16 15.78
N TYR A 78 -6.67 -0.52 14.72
CA TYR A 78 -6.98 0.90 14.68
C TYR A 78 -8.48 1.03 14.34
N PRO A 79 -9.38 0.79 15.30
CA PRO A 79 -10.83 0.82 15.07
C PRO A 79 -11.40 2.24 14.98
N MET A 80 -10.54 3.26 15.01
CA MET A 80 -10.93 4.66 15.08
C MET A 80 -11.35 5.18 13.70
N ALA A 81 -11.95 6.37 13.68
CA ALA A 81 -12.25 7.05 12.42
C ALA A 81 -10.94 7.40 11.70
N ASP A 82 -11.00 7.41 10.36
CA ASP A 82 -9.90 7.84 9.53
C ASP A 82 -9.70 9.36 9.64
N ASP A 83 -8.57 9.76 10.21
CA ASP A 83 -8.10 11.13 10.33
C ASP A 83 -6.84 11.41 9.48
N SER A 84 -6.49 10.48 8.58
CA SER A 84 -5.29 10.56 7.74
C SER A 84 -5.22 11.87 6.94
N TRP A 85 -6.34 12.31 6.36
CA TRP A 85 -6.39 13.55 5.59
C TRP A 85 -6.06 14.78 6.43
N GLU A 86 -6.56 14.85 7.67
CA GLU A 86 -6.26 15.97 8.57
C GLU A 86 -4.77 15.98 8.93
N TYR A 87 -4.18 14.82 9.21
CA TYR A 87 -2.74 14.70 9.48
C TYR A 87 -1.88 15.08 8.27
N GLU A 88 -2.20 14.58 7.08
CA GLU A 88 -1.47 14.88 5.84
C GLU A 88 -1.56 16.37 5.51
N PHE A 89 -2.75 16.97 5.62
CA PHE A 89 -2.94 18.39 5.35
C PHE A 89 -2.20 19.27 6.36
N ASN A 90 -2.26 18.93 7.65
CA ASN A 90 -1.51 19.65 8.68
C ASN A 90 0.01 19.53 8.46
N GLN A 91 0.52 18.36 8.04
CA GLN A 91 1.92 18.17 7.68
C GLN A 91 2.32 19.06 6.50
N PHE A 92 1.49 19.12 5.46
CA PHE A 92 1.72 19.99 4.31
C PHE A 92 1.81 21.48 4.70
N ILE A 93 0.90 21.96 5.54
CA ILE A 93 0.92 23.34 6.05
C ILE A 93 2.18 23.59 6.89
N ASP A 94 2.57 22.63 7.75
CA ASP A 94 3.76 22.74 8.59
C ASP A 94 5.05 22.83 7.76
N ASP A 95 5.14 22.07 6.67
CA ASP A 95 6.27 22.12 5.75
C ASP A 95 6.39 23.46 5.02
N ILE A 96 5.26 24.07 4.62
CA ILE A 96 5.25 25.43 4.09
C ILE A 96 5.77 26.44 5.13
N GLN A 97 5.21 26.41 6.33
CA GLN A 97 5.54 27.37 7.39
C GLN A 97 7.01 27.27 7.80
N LYS A 98 7.53 26.06 7.92
CA LYS A 98 8.91 25.78 8.31
C LYS A 98 9.89 25.77 7.14
N LYS A 99 9.42 25.97 5.90
CA LYS A 99 10.21 25.92 4.66
C LYS A 99 11.01 24.61 4.54
N ARG A 100 10.37 23.50 4.88
CA ARG A 100 10.96 22.17 4.76
C ARG A 100 10.57 21.54 3.42
N GLU A 101 11.43 20.65 2.94
CA GLU A 101 11.05 19.75 1.86
C GLU A 101 10.12 18.67 2.41
N ALA A 102 9.05 18.38 1.69
CA ALA A 102 8.09 17.34 2.07
C ALA A 102 8.77 15.97 2.12
N SER A 103 8.35 15.14 3.08
CA SER A 103 8.89 13.79 3.29
C SER A 103 8.63 12.85 2.09
N VAL A 104 7.47 13.01 1.44
CA VAL A 104 7.11 12.39 0.17
C VAL A 104 6.87 13.51 -0.81
N GLY A 105 7.79 13.66 -1.76
CA GLY A 105 7.87 14.85 -2.60
C GLY A 105 7.49 14.62 -4.05
N LEU A 106 7.73 15.64 -4.88
CA LEU A 106 7.46 15.61 -6.31
C LEU A 106 8.21 14.47 -7.03
N LYS A 107 9.42 14.13 -6.58
CA LYS A 107 10.24 13.06 -7.17
C LYS A 107 9.57 11.69 -6.99
N ASP A 108 8.99 11.43 -5.83
CA ASP A 108 8.31 10.17 -5.52
C ASP A 108 7.03 10.04 -6.35
N ALA A 109 6.23 11.12 -6.40
CA ALA A 109 5.04 11.20 -7.25
C ALA A 109 5.37 10.95 -8.73
N GLN A 110 6.44 11.59 -9.24
CA GLN A 110 6.88 11.38 -10.61
C GLN A 110 7.32 9.94 -10.87
N ALA A 111 8.04 9.32 -9.93
CA ALA A 111 8.49 7.94 -10.06
C ALA A 111 7.30 6.95 -10.11
N ALA A 112 6.29 7.14 -9.25
CA ALA A 112 5.08 6.34 -9.26
C ALA A 112 4.32 6.47 -10.59
N LEU A 113 4.15 7.70 -11.09
CA LEU A 113 3.46 7.95 -12.36
C LEU A 113 4.19 7.33 -13.57
N LYS A 114 5.52 7.37 -13.59
CA LYS A 114 6.31 6.70 -14.64
C LYS A 114 6.09 5.19 -14.67
N ILE A 115 5.94 4.56 -13.51
CA ILE A 115 5.63 3.13 -13.43
C ILE A 115 4.25 2.86 -14.03
N VAL A 116 3.24 3.65 -13.65
CA VAL A 116 1.87 3.54 -14.17
C VAL A 116 1.84 3.73 -15.69
N GLU A 117 2.48 4.78 -16.21
CA GLU A 117 2.58 5.05 -17.65
C GLU A 117 3.20 3.88 -18.41
N GLU A 118 4.30 3.32 -17.90
CA GLU A 118 4.97 2.18 -18.51
C GLU A 118 4.07 0.92 -18.50
N ILE A 119 3.31 0.69 -17.43
CA ILE A 119 2.35 -0.42 -17.34
C ILE A 119 1.27 -0.30 -18.41
N TYR A 120 0.67 0.89 -18.57
CA TYR A 120 -0.31 1.12 -19.63
C TYR A 120 0.30 0.93 -21.03
N ARG A 121 1.55 1.35 -21.23
CA ARG A 121 2.24 1.17 -22.51
C ARG A 121 2.44 -0.30 -22.87
N ILE A 122 2.74 -1.16 -21.88
CA ILE A 122 2.96 -2.60 -22.12
C ILE A 122 1.67 -3.42 -22.14
N SER A 123 0.58 -2.95 -21.50
CA SER A 123 -0.70 -3.66 -21.48
C SER A 123 -1.51 -3.51 -22.76
N GLN A 124 -1.22 -2.49 -23.57
CA GLN A 124 -1.87 -2.22 -24.86
C GLN A 124 -1.31 -3.04 -26.04
N ILE A 125 -0.59 -4.15 -25.77
CA ILE A 125 -0.08 -5.09 -26.78
C ILE A 125 -1.15 -6.09 -27.18
#